data_AF-A0A192D6G6-F1
#
_entry.id   AF-A0A192D6G6-F1
#
_cell.length_a   1.000
_cell.length_b   1.000
_cell.length_c   1.000
_cell.angle_alpha   90.00
_cell.angle_beta   90.00
_cell.angle_gamma   90.00
#
_symmetry.space_group_name_H-M   'P 1'
#
loop_
_entity.id
_entity.type
_entity.pdbx_description
1 polymer ?
#
loop_
_entity_poly.entity_id
_entity_poly.type
_entity_poly.pdbx_seq_one_letter_code
_entity_poly.pdbx_strand_id
1 'polypeptide(L)'
;MGQENEASVEEILESIKKVIARDNRAGALEARRRRTLVSGDDAAEPAPLARTHKVRDTQDVLDLSELEEAADVPAIPLESAAQEEAPLIADTMRDAMQENLAALAMLAEPPARPQIVRQGETSLEGMVREMLRPMLADWLEANLPAMVENLVQAEIARIVGKRR
;
A
#
# COMPACT_ATOMS: atom_id res chain seq x y z
N MET A 1 29.61 -15.65 -32.51
CA MET A 1 30.04 -15.61 -31.09
C MET A 1 29.71 -14.22 -30.58
N GLY A 2 28.45 -14.01 -30.20
CA GLY A 2 27.92 -12.70 -29.83
C GLY A 2 27.49 -12.71 -28.36
N GLN A 3 28.19 -11.90 -27.59
CA GLN A 3 27.69 -11.11 -26.45
C GLN A 3 27.04 -11.89 -25.30
N GLU A 4 27.86 -12.10 -24.27
CA GLU A 4 27.57 -11.77 -22.87
C GLU A 4 26.20 -11.12 -22.69
N ASN A 5 25.20 -11.95 -22.36
CA ASN A 5 23.88 -11.50 -21.95
C ASN A 5 24.02 -10.97 -20.52
N GLU A 6 24.25 -9.66 -20.43
CA GLU A 6 24.35 -8.85 -19.22
C GLU A 6 23.20 -9.21 -18.25
N ALA A 7 23.53 -9.88 -17.14
CA ALA A 7 22.62 -10.52 -16.17
C ALA A 7 21.62 -11.54 -16.78
N SER A 8 21.80 -12.83 -16.46
CA SER A 8 20.83 -13.86 -16.87
C SER A 8 19.44 -13.53 -16.32
N VAL A 9 18.40 -13.72 -17.12
CA VAL A 9 16.99 -13.50 -16.72
C VAL A 9 16.66 -14.22 -15.40
N GLU A 10 17.27 -15.37 -15.16
CA GLU A 10 17.13 -16.15 -13.94
C GLU A 10 17.70 -15.42 -12.72
N GLU A 11 18.82 -14.72 -12.86
CA GLU A 11 19.44 -13.90 -11.81
C GLU A 11 18.57 -12.67 -11.47
N ILE A 12 17.94 -12.07 -12.49
CA ILE A 12 16.97 -10.98 -12.31
C ILE A 12 15.75 -11.48 -11.50
N LEU A 13 15.22 -12.66 -11.84
CA LEU A 13 14.08 -13.24 -11.13
C LEU A 13 14.44 -13.67 -9.70
N GLU A 14 15.64 -14.21 -9.47
CA GLU A 14 16.14 -14.53 -8.13
C GLU A 14 16.34 -13.27 -7.27
N SER A 15 16.84 -12.18 -7.86
CA SER A 15 17.00 -10.89 -7.19
C SER A 15 15.65 -10.30 -6.78
N ILE A 16 14.66 -10.28 -7.69
CA ILE A 16 13.29 -9.83 -7.39
C ILE A 16 12.65 -10.68 -6.29
N LYS A 17 12.76 -12.02 -6.37
CA LYS A 17 12.25 -12.94 -5.35
C LYS A 17 12.88 -12.67 -3.97
N LYS A 18 14.19 -12.40 -3.93
CA LYS A 18 14.93 -12.11 -2.69
C LYS A 18 14.51 -10.77 -2.07
N VAL A 19 14.28 -9.74 -2.88
CA VAL A 19 13.79 -8.43 -2.42
C VAL A 19 12.37 -8.54 -1.88
N ILE A 20 11.45 -9.20 -2.60
CA ILE A 20 10.06 -9.40 -2.13
C ILE A 20 10.02 -10.20 -0.82
N ALA A 21 10.82 -11.26 -0.69
CA ALA A 21 10.88 -12.04 0.54
C ALA A 21 11.43 -11.22 1.73
N ARG A 22 12.39 -10.33 1.47
CA ARG A 22 12.94 -9.41 2.48
C ARG A 22 11.93 -8.35 2.89
N ASP A 23 11.23 -7.75 1.94
CA ASP A 23 10.23 -6.71 2.19
C ASP A 23 8.98 -7.27 2.85
N ASN A 24 8.53 -8.47 2.48
CA ASN A 24 7.44 -9.16 3.17
C ASN A 24 7.80 -9.47 4.64
N ARG A 25 9.06 -9.87 4.90
CA ARG A 25 9.54 -10.09 6.27
C ARG A 25 9.60 -8.78 7.07
N ALA A 26 10.05 -7.69 6.44
CA ALA A 26 10.07 -6.36 7.06
C ALA A 26 8.66 -5.84 7.34
N GLY A 27 7.74 -5.95 6.38
CA GLY A 27 6.33 -5.58 6.52
C GLY A 27 5.60 -6.41 7.58
N ALA A 28 5.89 -7.72 7.68
CA ALA A 28 5.33 -8.58 8.73
C ALA A 28 5.84 -8.18 10.13
N LEU A 29 7.12 -7.79 10.25
CA LEU A 29 7.69 -7.28 11.51
C LEU A 29 7.09 -5.91 11.88
N GLU A 30 6.88 -5.04 10.90
CA GLU A 30 6.31 -3.71 11.10
C GLU A 30 4.81 -3.78 11.45
N ALA A 31 4.06 -4.69 10.82
CA ALA A 31 2.67 -4.98 11.19
C ALA A 31 2.55 -5.53 12.62
N ARG A 32 3.48 -6.41 13.03
CA ARG A 32 3.55 -6.89 14.43
C ARG A 32 3.89 -5.76 15.40
N ARG A 33 4.87 -4.91 15.07
CA ARG A 33 5.25 -3.76 15.89
C ARG A 33 4.11 -2.74 16.02
N ARG A 34 3.37 -2.48 14.93
CA ARG A 34 2.20 -1.59 14.94
C ARG A 34 1.09 -2.15 15.83
N ARG A 35 0.86 -3.47 15.81
CA ARG A 35 -0.13 -4.13 16.68
C ARG A 35 0.26 -4.05 18.15
N THR A 36 1.53 -4.23 18.49
CA THR A 36 2.01 -4.09 19.87
C THR A 36 1.97 -2.66 20.38
N LEU A 37 2.18 -1.65 19.51
CA LEU A 37 2.08 -0.24 19.87
C LEU A 37 0.61 0.20 20.08
N VAL A 38 -0.33 -0.36 19.32
CA VAL A 38 -1.77 -0.07 19.45
C VAL A 38 -2.42 -0.80 20.64
N SER A 39 -1.83 -1.90 21.12
CA SER A 39 -2.37 -2.67 22.26
C SER A 39 -1.99 -2.08 23.64
N GLY A 40 -1.35 -0.91 23.67
CA GLY A 40 -0.81 -0.29 24.90
C GLY A 40 -1.60 0.88 25.46
N ASP A 41 -2.74 1.25 24.88
CA ASP A 41 -3.58 2.36 25.39
C ASP A 41 -4.99 1.87 25.73
N ASP A 42 -5.39 2.20 26.96
CA ASP A 42 -6.48 1.62 27.74
C ASP A 42 -7.88 2.11 27.33
N ALA A 43 -8.88 1.32 27.70
CA ALA A 43 -10.27 1.68 28.01
C ALA A 43 -10.88 2.95 27.37
N ALA A 44 -11.53 2.78 26.21
CA ALA A 44 -12.62 3.65 25.77
C ALA A 44 -13.81 2.80 25.33
N GLU A 45 -14.93 2.87 26.05
CA GLU A 45 -16.18 2.22 25.65
C GLU A 45 -16.70 2.83 24.33
N PRO A 46 -16.88 2.04 23.26
CA PRO A 46 -17.54 2.53 22.06
C PRO A 46 -19.06 2.36 22.21
N ALA A 47 -19.78 3.45 21.91
CA ALA A 47 -21.24 3.50 21.73
C ALA A 47 -21.77 2.36 20.83
N PRO A 48 -23.04 1.92 20.99
CA PRO A 48 -23.52 0.67 20.40
C PRO A 48 -23.75 0.84 18.89
N LEU A 49 -22.71 0.61 18.11
CA LEU A 49 -22.82 0.37 16.67
C LEU A 49 -23.33 -1.06 16.45
N ALA A 50 -24.24 -1.20 15.48
CA ALA A 50 -24.92 -2.41 15.01
C ALA A 50 -24.17 -3.69 15.34
N ARG A 51 -24.85 -4.68 15.93
CA ARG A 51 -24.31 -5.99 16.39
C ARG A 51 -23.22 -6.50 15.45
N THR A 52 -21.99 -6.10 15.71
CA THR A 52 -20.82 -6.68 15.08
C THR A 52 -20.64 -8.00 15.79
N HIS A 53 -20.68 -9.11 15.05
CA HIS A 53 -20.36 -10.41 15.61
C HIS A 53 -18.86 -10.40 15.94
N LYS A 54 -18.53 -9.89 17.13
CA LYS A 54 -17.18 -9.95 17.68
C LYS A 54 -16.95 -11.41 18.03
N VAL A 55 -16.14 -12.10 17.23
CA VAL A 55 -15.64 -13.45 17.56
C VAL A 55 -15.02 -13.36 18.95
N ARG A 56 -15.68 -13.98 19.94
CA ARG A 56 -15.37 -13.77 21.36
C ARG A 56 -14.20 -14.64 21.81
N ASP A 57 -14.02 -15.79 21.16
CA ASP A 57 -12.88 -16.69 21.31
C ASP A 57 -12.48 -17.25 19.94
N THR A 58 -11.19 -17.53 19.75
CA THR A 58 -10.69 -18.21 18.53
C THR A 58 -11.24 -19.63 18.39
N GLN A 59 -11.94 -20.14 19.41
CA GLN A 59 -12.64 -21.42 19.41
C GLN A 59 -13.97 -21.38 18.65
N ASP A 60 -14.56 -20.21 18.41
CA ASP A 60 -15.78 -20.05 17.60
C ASP A 60 -15.47 -19.96 16.09
N VAL A 61 -14.20 -19.93 15.70
CA VAL A 61 -13.77 -19.93 14.30
C VAL A 61 -13.72 -21.38 13.83
N LEU A 62 -14.66 -21.75 12.96
CA LEU A 62 -14.69 -23.07 12.35
C LEU A 62 -13.46 -23.26 11.46
N ASP A 63 -12.58 -24.20 11.79
CA ASP A 63 -11.43 -24.55 10.96
C ASP A 63 -11.88 -25.46 9.82
N LEU A 64 -11.86 -24.91 8.59
CA LEU A 64 -12.20 -25.65 7.38
C LEU A 64 -11.23 -26.81 7.10
N SER A 65 -10.01 -26.73 7.63
CA SER A 65 -8.98 -27.76 7.48
C SER A 65 -9.32 -29.02 8.29
N GLU A 66 -9.87 -28.85 9.50
CA GLU A 66 -10.30 -29.99 10.35
C GLU A 66 -11.58 -30.66 9.81
N LEU A 67 -12.44 -29.91 9.11
CA LEU A 67 -13.65 -30.46 8.50
C LEU A 67 -13.34 -31.36 7.29
N GLU A 68 -12.25 -31.09 6.57
CA GLU A 68 -11.78 -31.90 5.45
C GLU A 68 -11.18 -33.24 5.94
N GLU A 69 -10.53 -33.26 7.11
CA GLU A 69 -10.02 -34.49 7.75
C GLU A 69 -11.13 -35.32 8.42
N ALA A 70 -12.23 -34.70 8.86
CA ALA A 70 -13.38 -35.38 9.49
C ALA A 70 -14.41 -35.95 8.48
N ALA A 71 -14.12 -35.93 7.18
CA ALA A 71 -15.03 -36.35 6.12
C ALA A 71 -15.20 -37.88 5.97
N ASP A 72 -15.27 -38.62 7.08
CA ASP A 72 -15.87 -39.98 7.13
C ASP A 72 -17.35 -39.89 7.53
N VAL A 73 -18.03 -38.86 7.01
CA VAL A 73 -19.49 -38.81 6.96
C VAL A 73 -19.90 -39.82 5.90
N PRO A 74 -20.91 -40.70 6.15
CA PRO A 74 -21.38 -41.61 5.11
C PRO A 74 -21.72 -40.77 3.88
N ALA A 75 -20.95 -40.97 2.81
CA ALA A 75 -21.19 -40.35 1.53
C ALA A 75 -22.61 -40.76 1.12
N ILE A 76 -23.57 -39.87 1.36
CA ILE A 76 -24.82 -39.87 0.59
C ILE A 76 -24.32 -39.83 -0.85
N PRO A 77 -24.64 -40.80 -1.70
CA PRO A 77 -24.26 -40.72 -3.10
C PRO A 77 -24.84 -39.40 -3.62
N LEU A 78 -24.00 -38.37 -3.74
CA LEU A 78 -24.25 -37.32 -4.69
C LEU A 78 -24.07 -38.02 -6.03
N GLU A 79 -25.13 -38.69 -6.48
CA GLU A 79 -25.38 -38.88 -7.89
C GLU A 79 -24.98 -37.57 -8.53
N SER A 80 -23.92 -37.62 -9.35
CA SER A 80 -23.32 -36.47 -10.00
C SER A 80 -24.43 -35.56 -10.46
N ALA A 81 -24.76 -34.59 -9.62
CA ALA A 81 -25.69 -33.57 -9.96
C ALA A 81 -24.82 -32.70 -10.84
N ALA A 82 -24.76 -33.08 -12.11
CA ALA A 82 -24.99 -32.13 -13.17
C ALA A 82 -26.35 -31.48 -12.89
N GLN A 83 -26.45 -30.76 -11.76
CA GLN A 83 -27.16 -29.51 -11.68
C GLN A 83 -26.50 -28.72 -12.79
N GLU A 84 -27.06 -28.84 -14.00
CA GLU A 84 -27.05 -27.74 -14.95
C GLU A 84 -27.14 -26.50 -14.08
N GLU A 85 -26.08 -25.68 -14.08
CA GLU A 85 -25.95 -24.50 -13.24
C GLU A 85 -27.09 -23.57 -13.59
N ALA A 86 -28.25 -23.85 -13.02
CA ALA A 86 -29.47 -23.24 -13.40
C ALA A 86 -29.32 -21.79 -12.94
N PRO A 87 -29.44 -20.83 -13.86
CA PRO A 87 -29.22 -19.45 -13.54
C PRO A 87 -30.07 -19.04 -12.33
N LEU A 88 -29.42 -18.70 -11.21
CA LEU A 88 -30.08 -18.36 -9.94
C LEU A 88 -30.95 -17.08 -10.03
N ILE A 89 -30.83 -16.35 -11.14
CA ILE A 89 -31.46 -15.06 -11.38
C ILE A 89 -32.03 -15.09 -12.81
N ALA A 90 -33.19 -14.47 -13.00
CA ALA A 90 -33.76 -14.29 -14.33
C ALA A 90 -32.84 -13.44 -15.22
N ASP A 91 -32.78 -13.75 -16.52
CA ASP A 91 -31.90 -13.04 -17.45
C ASP A 91 -32.20 -11.54 -17.51
N THR A 92 -33.47 -11.17 -17.45
CA THR A 92 -33.93 -9.78 -17.42
C THR A 92 -33.40 -8.98 -16.22
N MET A 93 -33.24 -9.62 -15.06
CA MET A 93 -32.67 -9.01 -13.86
C MET A 93 -31.16 -8.81 -14.01
N ARG A 94 -30.44 -9.72 -14.68
CA ARG A 94 -29.01 -9.53 -14.96
C ARG A 94 -28.79 -8.38 -15.91
N ASP A 95 -29.56 -8.31 -17.00
CA ASP A 95 -29.44 -7.25 -17.99
C ASP A 95 -29.67 -5.87 -17.36
N ALA A 96 -30.71 -5.74 -16.52
CA ALA A 96 -30.99 -4.50 -15.79
C ALA A 96 -29.87 -4.11 -14.81
N MET A 97 -29.27 -5.09 -14.11
CA MET A 97 -28.15 -4.84 -13.20
C MET A 97 -26.90 -4.40 -13.96
N GLN A 98 -26.62 -5.03 -15.10
CA GLN A 98 -25.48 -4.71 -15.95
C GLN A 98 -25.62 -3.32 -16.59
N GLU A 99 -26.82 -2.94 -17.01
CA GLU A 99 -27.12 -1.59 -17.50
C GLU A 99 -26.96 -0.52 -16.40
N ASN A 100 -27.42 -0.81 -15.18
CA ASN A 100 -27.24 0.11 -14.05
C ASN A 100 -25.76 0.28 -13.67
N LEU A 101 -25.01 -0.83 -13.64
CA LEU A 101 -23.56 -0.81 -13.41
C LEU A 101 -22.82 -0.05 -14.50
N ALA A 102 -23.23 -0.21 -15.77
CA ALA A 102 -22.65 0.54 -16.88
C ALA A 102 -22.92 2.05 -16.75
N ALA A 103 -24.14 2.44 -16.37
CA ALA A 103 -24.49 3.84 -16.12
C ALA A 103 -23.68 4.44 -14.95
N LEU A 104 -23.49 3.67 -13.87
CA LEU A 104 -22.64 4.06 -12.75
C LEU A 104 -21.18 4.16 -13.14
N ALA A 105 -20.67 3.25 -13.97
CA ALA A 105 -19.30 3.29 -14.49
C ALA A 105 -19.08 4.54 -15.35
N MET A 106 -20.04 4.92 -16.20
CA MET A 106 -19.97 6.16 -16.99
C MET A 106 -19.97 7.43 -16.12
N LEU A 107 -20.65 7.40 -14.97
CA LEU A 107 -20.65 8.52 -14.02
C LEU A 107 -19.38 8.56 -13.14
N ALA A 108 -18.82 7.38 -12.83
CA ALA A 108 -17.62 7.21 -12.03
C ALA A 108 -16.33 7.41 -12.85
N GLU A 109 -16.41 7.41 -14.18
CA GLU A 109 -15.28 7.68 -15.04
C GLU A 109 -14.86 9.15 -14.87
N PRO A 110 -13.65 9.43 -14.36
CA PRO A 110 -13.19 10.81 -14.23
C PRO A 110 -13.14 11.44 -15.63
N PRO A 111 -13.68 12.66 -15.83
CA PRO A 111 -13.82 13.29 -17.16
C PRO A 111 -12.49 13.60 -17.86
N ALA A 112 -11.36 13.32 -17.22
CA ALA A 112 -10.04 13.56 -17.75
C ALA A 112 -9.18 12.30 -17.56
N ARG A 113 -8.65 11.79 -18.69
CA ARG A 113 -7.52 10.86 -18.69
C ARG A 113 -6.43 11.44 -17.79
N PRO A 114 -5.72 10.65 -16.95
CA PRO A 114 -4.63 11.16 -16.14
C PRO A 114 -3.59 11.75 -17.10
N GLN A 115 -3.61 13.06 -17.22
CA GLN A 115 -2.65 13.78 -18.02
C GLN A 115 -1.34 13.59 -17.28
N ILE A 116 -0.44 12.80 -17.86
CA ILE A 116 0.95 12.71 -17.41
C ILE A 116 1.61 14.05 -17.78
N VAL A 117 1.14 15.13 -17.14
CA VAL A 117 1.89 16.37 -17.03
C VAL A 117 2.99 16.11 -16.02
N ARG A 118 4.16 16.67 -16.29
CA ARG A 118 5.41 16.45 -15.55
C ARG A 118 5.13 16.31 -14.04
N GLN A 119 5.68 15.25 -13.45
CA GLN A 119 5.58 14.97 -12.02
C GLN A 119 5.75 16.26 -11.21
N GLY A 120 4.67 16.78 -10.63
CA GLY A 120 4.69 17.90 -9.69
C GLY A 120 3.82 19.12 -9.98
N GLU A 121 3.26 19.31 -11.18
CA GLU A 121 2.54 20.57 -11.50
C GLU A 121 1.04 20.57 -11.14
N THR A 122 0.41 19.41 -10.94
CA THR A 122 -1.04 19.32 -10.64
C THR A 122 -1.39 18.48 -9.42
N SER A 123 -0.39 18.11 -8.60
CA SER A 123 -0.61 17.42 -7.33
C SER A 123 -0.23 18.32 -6.17
N LEU A 124 -0.83 18.11 -5.00
CA LEU A 124 -0.64 18.79 -3.70
C LEU A 124 0.77 19.33 -3.44
N GLU A 125 1.81 18.63 -3.92
CA GLU A 125 3.20 19.08 -3.90
C GLU A 125 3.41 20.50 -4.45
N GLY A 126 2.77 20.85 -5.57
CA GLY A 126 2.85 22.20 -6.14
C GLY A 126 2.30 23.26 -5.19
N MET A 127 1.14 23.00 -4.58
CA MET A 127 0.53 23.89 -3.59
C MET A 127 1.39 24.02 -2.33
N VAL A 128 1.91 22.90 -1.81
CA VAL A 128 2.80 22.90 -0.64
C VAL A 128 4.11 23.64 -0.94
N ARG A 129 4.67 23.48 -2.13
CA ARG A 129 5.89 24.19 -2.57
C ARG A 129 5.68 25.70 -2.62
N GLU A 130 4.56 26.17 -3.17
CA GLU A 130 4.23 27.60 -3.19
C GLU A 130 4.02 28.16 -1.77
N MET A 131 3.45 27.37 -0.84
CA MET A 131 3.32 27.76 0.56
C MET A 131 4.64 27.75 1.34
N LEU A 132 5.53 26.78 1.09
CA LEU A 132 6.81 26.65 1.79
C LEU A 132 7.90 27.59 1.26
N ARG A 133 7.80 28.04 0.01
CA ARG A 133 8.77 28.95 -0.60
C ARG A 133 9.03 30.22 0.21
N PRO A 134 8.02 30.99 0.67
CA PRO A 134 8.28 32.20 1.46
C PRO A 134 8.94 31.89 2.81
N MET A 135 8.50 30.83 3.51
CA MET A 135 9.07 30.46 4.81
C MET A 135 10.55 30.05 4.71
N LEU A 136 10.91 29.33 3.66
CA LEU A 136 12.30 28.95 3.40
C LEU A 136 13.15 30.15 2.99
N ALA A 137 12.59 31.11 2.25
CA ALA A 137 13.29 32.34 1.87
C ALA A 137 13.64 33.19 3.09
N ASP A 138 12.67 33.44 3.98
CA ASP A 138 12.87 34.21 5.21
C ASP A 138 13.90 33.53 6.13
N TRP A 139 13.83 32.19 6.22
CA TRP A 139 14.78 31.42 7.00
C TRP A 139 16.20 31.51 6.41
N LEU A 140 16.33 31.41 5.09
CA LEU A 140 17.63 31.56 4.43
C LEU A 140 18.20 32.96 4.63
N GLU A 141 17.38 34.01 4.52
CA GLU A 141 17.83 35.39 4.74
C GLU A 141 18.38 35.58 6.17
N ALA A 142 17.72 35.00 7.18
CA ALA A 142 18.15 35.11 8.57
C ALA A 142 19.39 34.26 8.91
N ASN A 143 19.55 33.07 8.32
CA ASN A 143 20.55 32.08 8.77
C ASN A 143 21.74 31.91 7.82
N LEU A 144 21.59 32.23 6.54
CA LEU A 144 22.63 32.03 5.53
C LEU A 144 23.86 32.92 5.73
N PRO A 145 23.76 34.20 6.14
CA PRO A 145 24.95 35.04 6.36
C PRO A 145 25.91 34.43 7.39
N ALA A 146 25.39 34.01 8.55
CA ALA A 146 26.21 33.42 9.61
C ALA A 146 26.84 32.08 9.19
N MET A 147 26.11 31.24 8.44
CA MET A 147 26.67 29.99 7.90
C MET A 147 27.82 30.25 6.92
N VAL A 148 27.66 31.23 6.03
CA VAL A 148 28.69 31.58 5.05
C VAL A 148 29.92 32.18 5.75
N GLU A 149 29.75 33.06 6.73
CA GLU A 149 30.88 33.63 7.47
C GLU A 149 31.74 32.56 8.15
N ASN A 150 31.10 31.59 8.82
CA ASN A 150 31.80 30.47 9.45
C ASN A 150 32.56 29.62 8.42
N LEU A 151 31.95 29.34 7.27
CA LEU A 151 32.59 28.58 6.20
C LEU A 151 33.78 29.34 5.60
N VAL A 152 33.63 30.66 5.37
CA VAL A 152 34.70 31.52 4.85
C VAL A 152 35.84 31.64 5.85
N GLN A 153 35.57 31.79 7.14
CA GLN A 153 36.59 31.80 8.19
C GLN A 153 37.38 30.49 8.21
N ALA A 154 36.68 29.34 8.12
CA ALA A 154 37.33 28.03 8.04
C ALA A 154 38.20 27.90 6.78
N GLU A 155 37.72 28.41 5.64
CA GLU A 155 38.44 28.36 4.37
C GLU A 155 39.69 29.27 4.37
N ILE A 156 39.60 30.47 4.95
CA ILE A 156 40.76 31.37 5.14
C ILE A 156 41.78 30.72 6.07
N ALA A 157 41.35 30.18 7.21
CA ALA A 157 42.23 29.50 8.15
C ALA A 157 42.98 28.32 7.48
N ARG A 158 42.28 27.56 6.63
CA ARG A 158 42.86 26.47 5.84
C ARG A 158 43.94 26.97 4.86
N ILE A 159 43.68 28.04 4.11
CA ILE A 159 44.62 28.60 3.13
C ILE A 159 45.85 29.18 3.83
N VAL A 160 45.65 29.92 4.93
CA VAL A 160 46.74 30.53 5.70
C VAL A 160 47.60 29.46 6.38
N GLY A 161 46.99 28.40 6.93
CA GLY A 161 47.72 27.28 7.54
C GLY A 161 48.52 26.43 6.54
N LYS A 162 48.12 26.41 5.26
CA LYS A 162 48.83 25.69 4.18
C LYS A 162 50.06 26.44 3.66
N ARG A 163 50.21 27.74 3.95
CA ARG A 163 51.32 28.59 3.46
C ARG A 163 52.51 28.67 4.43
N ARG A 164 52.73 27.65 5.25
CA ARG A 164 53.95 27.50 6.07
C ARG A 164 54.59 26.15 5.83
#